data_AF-A0A0S8DMZ7-F1
#
_entry.id   AF-A0A0S8DMZ7-F1
#
_cell.length_a   1.000
_cell.length_b   1.000
_cell.length_c   1.000
_cell.angle_alpha   90.00
_cell.angle_beta   90.00
_cell.angle_gamma   90.00
#
_symmetry.space_group_name_H-M   'P 1'
#
loop_
_entity.id
_entity.type
_entity.pdbx_description
1 polymer ?
#
loop_
_entity_poly.entity_id
_entity_poly.type
_entity_poly.pdbx_seq_one_letter_code
_entity_poly.pdbx_strand_id
1 'polypeptide(L)'
;MHTKSLVNVLGVVYEHLKTEDGGDLYLTKYAQRYEKHLAIENWFEKRWFNKHKIRLEGTGSVYRVPTKAVDGVSFYFVVKNCRVGEDVPLDTHTLEEFCNAEFNSPWEEFSLVEEMRDGHYGPQNLTIKTQLPLAIYVPPEKMQLWQSGRSRTKINKIHARHPGIDLDILKQYKLVYRWIEGYNLPELFEFIDTDTKKRTHHLVDLEKRVVNDMSKKGYLVADTKPEHIIISANEAEQLIAKGSEQNPEASMTQIEYLYELINAGDYSVVDYELLLRTPDHESEVQQSRRHSYLDHQINRYTPTPVPEHLSNMEILGVPYIFGHAESTGGHLWVVGNNADLFDYFLPERWRKTHAVRLPGSREIYYTITKDNVRLAWETSCVGEMPHKKDPDYDPLIRKYGINSPFEEFAIAHDLTAMNILCAYVRAIYMTGSTKIEKSKDLRRYDSHKDILNPDGSPVLKKDRNYITIRGYYNGPDHWVARQTGRLYERVDLTDAMNKGLLDAEHCMSLVERKKNKLKMAGYEGSLLKPHDLLMSIDQDGKIVMDAHGIP
;
A
#
# COMPACT_ATOMS: atom_id res chain seq x y z
N MET A 1 -12.63 -26.80 -10.06
CA MET A 1 -12.74 -25.83 -8.97
C MET A 1 -11.50 -24.96 -9.03
N HIS A 2 -11.64 -23.71 -9.48
CA HIS A 2 -10.55 -22.75 -9.41
C HIS A 2 -10.28 -22.42 -7.95
N THR A 3 -9.02 -22.46 -7.52
CA THR A 3 -8.62 -22.04 -6.19
C THR A 3 -8.93 -20.56 -6.04
N LYS A 4 -9.81 -20.22 -5.12
CA LYS A 4 -10.13 -18.84 -4.73
C LYS A 4 -9.25 -18.50 -3.53
N SER A 5 -8.59 -17.35 -3.56
CA SER A 5 -7.86 -16.80 -2.42
C SER A 5 -8.40 -15.41 -2.09
N LEU A 6 -8.39 -15.05 -0.82
CA LEU A 6 -8.68 -13.68 -0.39
C LEU A 6 -7.36 -12.91 -0.29
N VAL A 7 -7.34 -11.73 -0.88
CA VAL A 7 -6.18 -10.82 -0.85
C VAL A 7 -6.62 -9.43 -0.41
N ASN A 8 -5.84 -8.78 0.43
CA ASN A 8 -6.07 -7.39 0.81
C ASN A 8 -5.01 -6.51 0.12
N VAL A 9 -5.46 -5.57 -0.71
CA VAL A 9 -4.57 -4.62 -1.39
C VAL A 9 -5.07 -3.21 -1.12
N LEU A 10 -4.23 -2.40 -0.47
CA LEU A 10 -4.55 -1.02 -0.06
C LEU A 10 -5.85 -0.90 0.75
N GLY A 11 -6.15 -1.86 1.63
CA GLY A 11 -7.34 -1.83 2.48
C GLY A 11 -8.62 -2.33 1.80
N VAL A 12 -8.55 -2.71 0.52
CA VAL A 12 -9.66 -3.33 -0.20
C VAL A 12 -9.42 -4.84 -0.22
N VAL A 13 -10.43 -5.59 0.25
CA VAL A 13 -10.42 -7.05 0.20
C VAL A 13 -10.96 -7.50 -1.16
N TYR A 14 -10.19 -8.35 -1.83
CA TYR A 14 -10.53 -8.98 -3.09
C TYR A 14 -10.61 -10.49 -2.94
N GLU A 15 -11.59 -11.08 -3.61
CA GLU A 15 -11.53 -12.48 -3.99
C GLU A 15 -10.74 -12.60 -5.30
N HIS A 16 -9.58 -13.24 -5.23
CA HIS A 16 -8.69 -13.50 -6.35
C HIS A 16 -8.93 -14.89 -6.93
N LEU A 17 -9.06 -14.95 -8.25
CA LEU A 17 -9.24 -16.19 -8.99
C LEU A 17 -8.50 -16.16 -10.32
N LYS A 18 -8.02 -17.33 -10.74
CA LYS A 18 -7.50 -17.55 -12.10
C LYS A 18 -8.66 -17.76 -13.06
N THR A 19 -8.64 -17.02 -14.17
CA THR A 19 -9.67 -17.09 -15.21
C THR A 19 -9.38 -18.21 -16.21
N GLU A 20 -10.40 -18.65 -16.96
CA GLU A 20 -10.27 -19.78 -17.90
C GLU A 20 -9.25 -19.54 -19.02
N ASP A 21 -9.03 -18.27 -19.38
CA ASP A 21 -8.01 -17.85 -20.35
C ASP A 21 -6.59 -17.74 -19.74
N GLY A 22 -6.42 -18.00 -18.44
CA GLY A 22 -5.14 -17.94 -17.73
C GLY A 22 -4.78 -16.56 -17.18
N GLY A 23 -5.70 -15.60 -17.21
CA GLY A 23 -5.57 -14.30 -16.54
C GLY A 23 -5.84 -14.34 -15.03
N ASP A 24 -5.86 -13.16 -14.42
CA ASP A 24 -6.18 -12.94 -13.01
C ASP A 24 -7.39 -12.01 -12.88
N LEU A 25 -8.35 -12.39 -12.03
CA LEU A 25 -9.53 -11.60 -11.73
C LEU A 25 -9.60 -11.35 -10.22
N TYR A 26 -9.72 -10.08 -9.84
CA TYR A 26 -9.83 -9.62 -8.47
C TYR A 26 -11.22 -9.00 -8.28
N LEU A 27 -12.07 -9.65 -7.48
CA LEU A 27 -13.46 -9.27 -7.26
C LEU A 27 -13.60 -8.53 -5.92
N THR A 28 -14.23 -7.36 -5.91
CA THR A 28 -14.54 -6.64 -4.65
C THR A 28 -15.75 -7.24 -3.95
N LYS A 29 -16.06 -6.77 -2.73
CA LYS A 29 -17.31 -7.12 -2.03
C LYS A 29 -18.58 -6.83 -2.85
N TYR A 30 -18.55 -5.84 -3.76
CA TYR A 30 -19.71 -5.47 -4.60
C TYR A 30 -19.93 -6.44 -5.76
N ALA A 31 -18.93 -7.22 -6.15
CA ALA A 31 -19.01 -8.17 -7.25
C ALA A 31 -19.82 -9.42 -6.92
N GLN A 32 -20.09 -9.72 -5.64
CA GLN A 32 -20.73 -10.97 -5.21
C GLN A 32 -22.05 -11.25 -5.94
N ARG A 33 -22.88 -10.22 -6.19
CA ARG A 33 -24.15 -10.36 -6.91
C ARG A 33 -23.99 -10.55 -8.42
N TYR A 34 -22.82 -10.24 -8.96
CA TYR A 34 -22.51 -10.25 -10.38
C TYR A 34 -21.45 -11.29 -10.74
N GLU A 35 -21.05 -12.16 -9.81
CA GLU A 35 -19.90 -13.06 -9.96
C GLU A 35 -19.97 -13.88 -11.25
N LYS A 36 -21.12 -14.51 -11.52
CA LYS A 36 -21.33 -15.27 -12.77
C LYS A 36 -21.21 -14.38 -14.01
N HIS A 37 -21.69 -13.15 -13.94
CA HIS A 37 -21.62 -12.19 -15.05
C HIS A 37 -20.21 -11.64 -15.26
N LEU A 38 -19.38 -11.60 -14.21
CA LEU A 38 -17.99 -11.13 -14.23
C LEU A 38 -17.02 -12.21 -14.72
N ALA A 39 -17.47 -13.44 -14.89
CA ALA A 39 -16.71 -14.47 -15.60
C ALA A 39 -16.37 -13.99 -17.02
N ILE A 40 -15.09 -14.13 -17.42
CA ILE A 40 -14.52 -13.49 -18.62
C ILE A 40 -15.28 -13.89 -19.89
N GLU A 41 -15.74 -15.13 -19.97
CA GLU A 41 -16.55 -15.65 -21.07
C GLU A 41 -17.87 -14.91 -21.27
N ASN A 42 -18.38 -14.22 -20.24
CA ASN A 42 -19.66 -13.53 -20.26
C ASN A 42 -19.57 -12.06 -20.66
N TRP A 43 -18.39 -11.44 -20.68
CA TRP A 43 -18.30 -10.03 -21.08
C TRP A 43 -17.04 -9.70 -21.89
N PHE A 44 -15.91 -10.39 -21.65
CA PHE A 44 -14.64 -10.12 -22.29
C PHE A 44 -14.21 -11.16 -23.34
N GLU A 45 -15.03 -12.20 -23.58
CA GLU A 45 -14.81 -13.11 -24.71
C GLU A 45 -14.66 -12.33 -26.01
N LYS A 46 -13.59 -12.61 -26.76
CA LYS A 46 -13.11 -11.77 -27.86
C LYS A 46 -14.19 -11.43 -28.91
N ARG A 47 -15.01 -12.40 -29.32
CA ARG A 47 -16.10 -12.16 -30.29
C ARG A 47 -17.22 -11.34 -29.68
N TRP A 48 -17.64 -11.68 -28.46
CA TRP A 48 -18.67 -10.95 -27.73
C TRP A 48 -18.28 -9.50 -27.48
N PHE A 49 -17.10 -9.27 -26.88
CA PHE A 49 -16.61 -7.94 -26.51
C PHE A 49 -16.48 -7.04 -27.73
N ASN A 50 -15.84 -7.52 -28.82
CA ASN A 50 -15.66 -6.69 -30.01
C ASN A 50 -16.97 -6.38 -30.75
N LYS A 51 -17.96 -7.26 -30.66
CA LYS A 51 -19.27 -7.04 -31.28
C LYS A 51 -20.15 -6.07 -30.48
N HIS A 52 -20.09 -6.10 -29.15
CA HIS A 52 -21.07 -5.40 -28.30
C HIS A 52 -20.51 -4.22 -27.49
N LYS A 53 -19.19 -4.01 -27.45
CA LYS A 53 -18.62 -2.84 -26.76
C LYS A 53 -19.06 -1.56 -27.46
N ILE A 54 -19.52 -0.60 -26.67
CA ILE A 54 -19.83 0.75 -27.10
C ILE A 54 -18.78 1.66 -26.48
N ARG A 55 -18.00 2.35 -27.30
CA ARG A 55 -17.02 3.32 -26.80
C ARG A 55 -17.75 4.53 -26.25
N LEU A 56 -17.41 4.93 -25.02
CA LEU A 56 -17.93 6.16 -24.43
C LEU A 56 -17.09 7.36 -24.89
N GLU A 57 -17.70 8.54 -24.92
CA GLU A 57 -17.01 9.78 -25.28
C GLU A 57 -15.88 10.09 -24.28
N GLY A 58 -14.80 10.68 -24.77
CA GLY A 58 -13.61 11.01 -23.98
C GLY A 58 -12.29 10.54 -24.59
N THR A 59 -11.19 10.91 -23.94
CA THR A 59 -9.82 10.62 -24.39
C THR A 59 -9.35 9.20 -24.03
N GLY A 60 -9.99 8.58 -23.03
CA GLY A 60 -9.67 7.23 -22.56
C GLY A 60 -10.20 6.09 -23.45
N SER A 61 -9.75 4.88 -23.15
CA SER A 61 -10.32 3.63 -23.68
C SER A 61 -11.36 3.07 -22.70
N VAL A 62 -12.53 3.71 -22.68
CA VAL A 62 -13.66 3.36 -21.82
C VAL A 62 -14.80 2.83 -22.67
N TYR A 63 -15.36 1.69 -22.26
CA TYR A 63 -16.42 1.01 -23.00
C TYR A 63 -17.59 0.66 -22.09
N ARG A 64 -18.81 0.89 -22.55
CA ARG A 64 -20.00 0.24 -22.03
C ARG A 64 -20.17 -1.11 -22.70
N VAL A 65 -20.29 -2.17 -21.92
CA VAL A 65 -20.34 -3.55 -22.42
C VAL A 65 -21.48 -4.30 -21.77
N PRO A 66 -22.43 -4.88 -22.55
CA PRO A 66 -23.42 -5.79 -22.00
C PRO A 66 -22.78 -7.15 -21.71
N THR A 67 -23.20 -7.79 -20.63
CA THR A 67 -22.88 -9.20 -20.37
C THR A 67 -23.69 -10.09 -21.29
N LYS A 68 -23.26 -11.33 -21.50
CA LYS A 68 -24.15 -12.40 -21.96
C LYS A 68 -25.28 -12.58 -20.96
N ALA A 69 -26.39 -13.13 -21.43
CA ALA A 69 -27.49 -13.47 -20.54
C ALA A 69 -27.06 -14.62 -19.62
N VAL A 70 -27.10 -14.39 -18.31
CA VAL A 70 -26.93 -15.43 -17.29
C VAL A 70 -28.24 -15.48 -16.51
N ASP A 71 -28.82 -16.66 -16.40
CA ASP A 71 -30.12 -16.86 -15.75
C ASP A 71 -31.23 -15.92 -16.32
N GLY A 72 -31.16 -15.62 -17.63
CA GLY A 72 -32.11 -14.76 -18.35
C GLY A 72 -31.89 -13.25 -18.17
N VAL A 73 -30.89 -12.83 -17.39
CA VAL A 73 -30.59 -11.42 -17.09
C VAL A 73 -29.30 -10.99 -17.77
N SER A 74 -29.22 -9.74 -18.20
CA SER A 74 -28.00 -9.11 -18.73
C SER A 74 -27.74 -7.82 -17.97
N PHE A 75 -26.48 -7.53 -17.66
CA PHE A 75 -26.06 -6.29 -17.03
C PHE A 75 -25.16 -5.47 -17.96
N TYR A 76 -25.09 -4.16 -17.72
CA TYR A 76 -24.10 -3.29 -18.35
C TYR A 76 -22.96 -3.02 -17.38
N PHE A 77 -21.74 -3.20 -17.87
CA PHE A 77 -20.51 -2.81 -17.18
C PHE A 77 -19.81 -1.69 -17.92
N VAL A 78 -19.06 -0.89 -17.17
CA VAL A 78 -18.04 0.00 -17.70
C VAL A 78 -16.71 -0.69 -17.59
N VAL A 79 -16.04 -0.87 -18.72
CA VAL A 79 -14.71 -1.48 -18.82
C VAL A 79 -13.73 -0.40 -19.25
N LYS A 80 -12.78 -0.10 -18.37
CA LYS A 80 -11.74 0.91 -18.58
C LYS A 80 -10.37 0.26 -18.60
N ASN A 81 -9.55 0.61 -19.60
CA ASN A 81 -8.13 0.28 -19.55
C ASN A 81 -7.42 1.26 -18.60
N CYS A 82 -6.72 0.72 -17.61
CA CYS A 82 -5.96 1.54 -16.67
C CYS A 82 -4.69 2.12 -17.34
N ARG A 83 -4.56 3.44 -17.22
CA ARG A 83 -3.48 4.26 -17.81
C ARG A 83 -2.28 4.43 -16.89
N VAL A 84 -2.22 3.66 -15.80
CA VAL A 84 -1.11 3.64 -14.84
C VAL A 84 0.25 3.70 -15.54
N GLY A 85 1.06 4.70 -15.18
CA GLY A 85 2.40 4.89 -15.75
C GLY A 85 2.47 5.58 -17.12
N GLU A 86 1.36 5.93 -17.76
CA GLU A 86 1.33 6.75 -18.98
C GLU A 86 1.57 8.24 -18.69
N ASP A 87 1.72 9.04 -19.76
CA ASP A 87 1.74 10.49 -19.68
C ASP A 87 0.34 11.08 -19.54
N VAL A 88 0.18 11.96 -18.54
CA VAL A 88 -1.04 12.73 -18.34
C VAL A 88 -1.01 13.90 -19.33
N PRO A 89 -1.98 14.03 -20.25
CA PRO A 89 -2.01 15.13 -21.20
C PRO A 89 -2.13 16.48 -20.50
N LEU A 90 -1.27 17.45 -20.86
CA LEU A 90 -1.17 18.78 -20.21
C LEU A 90 -2.34 19.74 -20.51
N ASP A 91 -3.29 19.35 -21.35
CA ASP A 91 -4.37 20.24 -21.85
C ASP A 91 -5.46 20.55 -20.80
N THR A 92 -5.28 20.18 -19.53
CA THR A 92 -6.29 20.35 -18.48
C THR A 92 -5.86 21.43 -17.50
N HIS A 93 -6.67 22.48 -17.39
CA HIS A 93 -6.36 23.74 -16.69
C HIS A 93 -5.97 23.56 -15.20
N THR A 94 -6.39 22.46 -14.58
CA THR A 94 -6.07 22.06 -13.20
C THR A 94 -4.68 21.42 -13.05
N LEU A 95 -4.03 20.94 -14.12
CA LEU A 95 -2.70 20.33 -14.04
C LEU A 95 -1.58 21.34 -13.77
N GLU A 96 -1.79 22.64 -14.03
CA GLU A 96 -0.80 23.68 -13.68
C GLU A 96 -0.60 23.75 -12.15
N GLU A 97 -1.65 23.54 -11.35
CA GLU A 97 -1.57 23.45 -9.88
C GLU A 97 -1.01 22.10 -9.40
N PHE A 98 -1.21 21.03 -10.17
CA PHE A 98 -0.72 19.68 -9.90
C PHE A 98 0.34 19.25 -10.91
N CYS A 99 1.45 20.00 -10.99
CA CYS A 99 2.60 19.74 -11.88
C CYS A 99 3.18 18.30 -11.84
N ASN A 100 2.72 17.45 -10.91
CA ASN A 100 3.14 16.06 -10.71
C ASN A 100 1.97 15.05 -10.71
N ALA A 101 0.78 15.38 -11.23
CA ALA A 101 -0.32 14.43 -11.30
C ALA A 101 0.08 13.17 -12.11
N GLU A 102 -0.24 12.00 -11.58
CA GLU A 102 0.06 10.70 -12.19
C GLU A 102 -1.19 9.83 -12.12
N PHE A 103 -1.47 9.06 -13.17
CA PHE A 103 -2.58 8.12 -13.15
C PHE A 103 -2.43 7.11 -12.01
N ASN A 104 -3.53 6.91 -11.29
CA ASN A 104 -3.65 5.89 -10.25
C ASN A 104 -3.45 4.49 -10.86
N SER A 105 -2.81 3.60 -10.09
CA SER A 105 -2.90 2.17 -10.34
C SER A 105 -4.34 1.66 -10.15
N PRO A 106 -4.65 0.46 -10.67
CA PRO A 106 -5.99 -0.11 -10.53
C PRO A 106 -6.45 -0.22 -9.07
N TRP A 107 -5.53 -0.60 -8.17
CA TRP A 107 -5.86 -0.76 -6.76
C TRP A 107 -5.86 0.57 -5.99
N GLU A 108 -5.04 1.55 -6.36
CA GLU A 108 -5.15 2.93 -5.82
C GLU A 108 -6.54 3.50 -6.12
N GLU A 109 -6.96 3.38 -7.37
CA GLU A 109 -8.26 3.90 -7.82
C GLU A 109 -9.40 3.27 -7.02
N PHE A 110 -9.44 1.93 -6.92
CA PHE A 110 -10.47 1.23 -6.15
C PHE A 110 -10.40 1.54 -4.65
N SER A 111 -9.21 1.66 -4.07
CA SER A 111 -9.00 2.01 -2.65
C SER A 111 -9.57 3.39 -2.33
N LEU A 112 -9.25 4.41 -3.14
CA LEU A 112 -9.75 5.76 -2.95
C LEU A 112 -11.25 5.85 -3.20
N VAL A 113 -11.78 5.11 -4.18
CA VAL A 113 -13.23 5.05 -4.43
C VAL A 113 -13.96 4.41 -3.26
N GLU A 114 -13.49 3.28 -2.72
CA GLU A 114 -14.09 2.64 -1.53
C GLU A 114 -14.06 3.59 -0.33
N GLU A 115 -12.93 4.24 -0.06
CA GLU A 115 -12.79 5.19 1.05
C GLU A 115 -13.73 6.39 0.92
N MET A 116 -13.85 6.96 -0.29
CA MET A 116 -14.76 8.06 -0.57
C MET A 116 -16.23 7.65 -0.40
N ARG A 117 -16.57 6.42 -0.80
CA ARG A 117 -17.91 5.85 -0.65
C ARG A 117 -18.28 5.56 0.79
N ASP A 118 -17.33 5.09 1.60
CA ASP A 118 -17.55 4.84 3.03
C ASP A 118 -17.82 6.15 3.78
N GLY A 119 -17.30 7.28 3.27
CA GLY A 119 -17.75 8.63 3.64
C GLY A 119 -17.35 9.06 5.07
N HIS A 120 -16.43 8.34 5.71
CA HIS A 120 -15.98 8.60 7.08
C HIS A 120 -15.31 9.98 7.27
N TYR A 121 -14.65 10.50 6.23
CA TYR A 121 -14.02 11.82 6.26
C TYR A 121 -14.99 12.93 5.84
N GLY A 122 -14.83 14.11 6.43
CA GLY A 122 -15.63 15.30 6.13
C GLY A 122 -17.08 15.25 6.66
N PRO A 123 -17.97 16.15 6.18
CA PRO A 123 -19.33 16.30 6.70
C PRO A 123 -20.18 15.04 6.52
N GLN A 124 -20.84 14.55 7.57
CA GLN A 124 -21.65 13.32 7.56
C GLN A 124 -22.94 13.42 6.72
N ASN A 125 -23.46 14.63 6.54
CA ASN A 125 -24.67 14.90 5.75
C ASN A 125 -24.39 15.04 4.24
N LEU A 126 -23.14 14.97 3.81
CA LEU A 126 -22.75 15.00 2.41
C LEU A 126 -22.33 13.59 2.00
N THR A 127 -22.79 13.09 0.86
CA THR A 127 -22.39 11.79 0.32
C THR A 127 -22.06 11.94 -1.15
N ILE A 128 -20.87 11.48 -1.55
CA ILE A 128 -20.47 11.46 -2.95
C ILE A 128 -20.83 10.10 -3.54
N LYS A 129 -21.84 10.04 -4.41
CA LYS A 129 -22.21 8.77 -5.06
C LYS A 129 -21.22 8.46 -6.17
N THR A 130 -20.81 7.20 -6.28
CA THR A 130 -19.86 6.74 -7.30
C THR A 130 -20.37 5.46 -7.98
N GLN A 131 -19.71 5.05 -9.06
CA GLN A 131 -19.87 3.71 -9.62
C GLN A 131 -19.40 2.66 -8.61
N LEU A 132 -20.05 1.49 -8.62
CA LEU A 132 -19.56 0.37 -7.82
C LEU A 132 -18.29 -0.20 -8.49
N PRO A 133 -17.13 -0.21 -7.82
CA PRO A 133 -15.95 -0.89 -8.30
C PRO A 133 -16.20 -2.40 -8.19
N LEU A 134 -16.35 -3.10 -9.31
CA LEU A 134 -16.70 -4.52 -9.31
C LEU A 134 -15.45 -5.40 -9.36
N ALA A 135 -14.58 -5.18 -10.35
CA ALA A 135 -13.45 -6.07 -10.56
C ALA A 135 -12.24 -5.38 -11.19
N ILE A 136 -11.06 -5.93 -10.91
CA ILE A 136 -9.84 -5.69 -11.66
C ILE A 136 -9.52 -6.98 -12.40
N TYR A 137 -9.45 -6.91 -13.74
CA TYR A 137 -9.06 -8.04 -14.57
C TYR A 137 -7.70 -7.77 -15.22
N VAL A 138 -6.79 -8.74 -15.11
CA VAL A 138 -5.44 -8.72 -15.67
C VAL A 138 -5.35 -9.84 -16.72
N PRO A 139 -5.45 -9.51 -18.01
CA PRO A 139 -5.35 -10.50 -19.08
C PRO A 139 -4.02 -11.30 -19.03
N PRO A 140 -4.01 -12.54 -19.54
CA PRO A 140 -2.81 -13.37 -19.59
C PRO A 140 -1.72 -12.78 -20.49
N GLU A 141 -2.10 -12.04 -21.54
CA GLU A 141 -1.17 -11.50 -22.53
C GLU A 141 -0.18 -10.51 -21.93
N LYS A 142 1.05 -10.53 -22.44
CA LYS A 142 2.07 -9.53 -22.17
C LYS A 142 2.26 -8.65 -23.40
N MET A 143 2.26 -7.34 -23.17
CA MET A 143 2.57 -6.32 -24.18
C MET A 143 4.09 -6.17 -24.34
N GLN A 144 4.49 -5.55 -25.45
CA GLN A 144 5.82 -4.96 -25.58
C GLN A 144 5.83 -3.57 -24.92
N LEU A 145 7.00 -3.10 -24.47
CA LEU A 145 7.11 -1.82 -23.75
C LEU A 145 6.59 -0.62 -24.57
N TRP A 146 6.83 -0.60 -25.88
CA TRP A 146 6.33 0.46 -26.76
C TRP A 146 4.79 0.41 -26.93
N GLN A 147 4.17 -0.75 -26.76
CA GLN A 147 2.71 -0.92 -26.85
C GLN A 147 1.99 -0.43 -25.59
N SER A 148 2.67 -0.43 -24.44
CA SER A 148 2.03 0.00 -23.19
C SER A 148 1.95 1.52 -23.06
N GLY A 149 2.82 2.27 -23.75
CA GLY A 149 2.92 3.73 -23.58
C GLY A 149 3.39 4.17 -22.20
N ARG A 150 3.84 3.23 -21.35
CA ARG A 150 4.17 3.48 -19.95
C ARG A 150 5.63 3.81 -19.75
N SER A 151 5.88 4.78 -18.88
CA SER A 151 7.21 5.12 -18.40
C SER A 151 7.65 4.19 -17.26
N ARG A 152 8.83 3.59 -17.41
CA ARG A 152 9.48 2.84 -16.31
C ARG A 152 9.65 3.70 -15.07
N THR A 153 10.00 4.97 -15.22
CA THR A 153 10.16 5.89 -14.10
C THR A 153 8.85 6.09 -13.35
N LYS A 154 7.73 6.28 -14.05
CA LYS A 154 6.41 6.45 -13.44
C LYS A 154 5.91 5.17 -12.79
N ILE A 155 6.06 4.03 -13.47
CA ILE A 155 5.75 2.73 -12.85
C ILE A 155 6.59 2.51 -11.60
N ASN A 156 7.89 2.83 -11.62
CA ASN A 156 8.75 2.76 -10.44
C ASN A 156 8.31 3.72 -9.32
N LYS A 157 7.79 4.91 -9.65
CA LYS A 157 7.21 5.84 -8.66
C LYS A 157 5.89 5.33 -8.09
N ILE A 158 4.99 4.78 -8.90
CA ILE A 158 3.73 4.18 -8.44
C ILE A 158 4.02 2.95 -7.59
N HIS A 159 4.95 2.13 -8.05
CA HIS A 159 5.56 1.11 -7.24
C HIS A 159 6.15 1.66 -5.94
N ALA A 160 6.73 2.86 -5.91
CA ALA A 160 7.26 3.48 -4.69
C ALA A 160 6.17 4.10 -3.79
N ARG A 161 5.09 4.62 -4.36
CA ARG A 161 3.90 5.19 -3.70
C ARG A 161 2.93 4.12 -3.21
N HIS A 162 2.84 2.99 -3.90
CA HIS A 162 2.04 1.81 -3.58
C HIS A 162 2.84 0.53 -3.76
N PRO A 163 3.97 0.41 -3.07
CA PRO A 163 4.56 -0.88 -2.91
C PRO A 163 3.46 -1.69 -2.12
N GLY A 164 3.03 -2.80 -2.72
CA GLY A 164 1.81 -3.58 -2.40
C GLY A 164 1.16 -4.09 -3.68
N ILE A 165 1.50 -3.43 -4.77
CA ILE A 165 0.93 -3.60 -6.07
C ILE A 165 2.02 -4.10 -7.01
N ASP A 166 1.93 -5.36 -7.47
CA ASP A 166 2.78 -5.84 -8.56
C ASP A 166 2.24 -5.32 -9.90
N LEU A 167 2.60 -4.08 -10.24
CA LEU A 167 2.40 -3.58 -11.60
C LEU A 167 3.49 -4.13 -12.51
N ASP A 168 3.16 -5.15 -13.28
CA ASP A 168 3.95 -5.52 -14.45
C ASP A 168 3.66 -4.45 -15.53
N ILE A 169 4.69 -3.67 -15.87
CA ILE A 169 4.63 -2.64 -16.91
C ILE A 169 4.13 -3.17 -18.26
N LEU A 170 4.29 -4.48 -18.50
CA LEU A 170 3.88 -5.17 -19.72
C LEU A 170 2.48 -5.78 -19.63
N LYS A 171 1.82 -5.78 -18.47
CA LYS A 171 0.46 -6.33 -18.30
C LYS A 171 -0.60 -5.26 -18.55
N GLN A 172 -1.71 -5.63 -19.15
CA GLN A 172 -2.89 -4.77 -19.17
C GLN A 172 -3.64 -4.90 -17.85
N TYR A 173 -4.27 -3.81 -17.43
CA TYR A 173 -5.15 -3.81 -16.27
C TYR A 173 -6.49 -3.21 -16.71
N LYS A 174 -7.57 -3.94 -16.47
CA LYS A 174 -8.92 -3.55 -16.84
C LYS A 174 -9.74 -3.36 -15.58
N LEU A 175 -10.19 -2.13 -15.37
CA LEU A 175 -11.09 -1.75 -14.29
C LEU A 175 -12.52 -1.97 -14.77
N VAL A 176 -13.30 -2.71 -13.98
CA VAL A 176 -14.69 -3.01 -14.26
C VAL A 176 -15.55 -2.35 -13.20
N TYR A 177 -16.40 -1.42 -13.64
CA TYR A 177 -17.37 -0.71 -12.82
C TYR A 177 -18.79 -1.07 -13.23
N ARG A 178 -19.74 -0.93 -12.31
CA ARG A 178 -21.16 -1.00 -12.66
C ARG A 178 -21.55 0.22 -13.51
N TRP A 179 -22.36 -0.01 -14.55
CA TRP A 179 -23.00 1.07 -15.30
C TRP A 179 -24.01 1.82 -14.41
N ILE A 180 -23.96 3.15 -14.45
CA ILE A 180 -24.99 4.01 -13.86
C ILE A 180 -25.94 4.39 -14.97
N GLU A 181 -27.21 4.02 -14.83
CA GLU A 181 -28.25 4.46 -15.76
C GLU A 181 -28.56 5.93 -15.50
N GLY A 182 -28.30 6.77 -16.50
CA GLY A 182 -28.41 8.22 -16.38
C GLY A 182 -27.75 8.95 -17.54
N TYR A 183 -27.68 10.26 -17.39
CA TYR A 183 -27.14 11.20 -18.37
C TYR A 183 -26.06 12.05 -17.71
N ASN A 184 -25.01 12.38 -18.46
CA ASN A 184 -24.05 13.38 -18.00
C ASN A 184 -24.62 14.80 -18.14
N LEU A 185 -23.98 15.80 -17.52
CA LEU A 185 -24.49 17.17 -17.58
C LEU A 185 -24.58 17.70 -19.03
N PRO A 186 -23.55 17.61 -19.89
CA PRO A 186 -23.65 18.05 -21.28
C PRO A 186 -24.82 17.42 -22.06
N GLU A 187 -25.06 16.12 -21.92
CA GLU A 187 -26.20 15.41 -22.52
C GLU A 187 -27.54 15.97 -22.03
N LEU A 188 -27.67 16.27 -20.74
CA LEU A 188 -28.90 16.88 -20.21
C LEU A 188 -29.18 18.26 -20.77
N PHE A 189 -28.13 19.07 -20.95
CA PHE A 189 -28.26 20.39 -21.57
C PHE A 189 -28.66 20.34 -23.05
N GLU A 190 -28.67 19.17 -23.71
CA GLU A 190 -29.26 19.03 -25.05
C GLU A 190 -30.80 19.08 -25.01
N PHE A 191 -31.41 18.81 -23.85
CA PHE A 191 -32.86 18.89 -23.62
C PHE A 191 -33.32 20.24 -23.05
N ILE A 192 -32.39 21.18 -22.84
CA ILE A 192 -32.68 22.50 -22.27
C ILE A 192 -32.42 23.56 -23.34
N ASP A 193 -33.46 24.29 -23.73
CA ASP A 193 -33.34 25.38 -24.72
C ASP A 193 -32.56 26.56 -24.12
N THR A 194 -31.24 26.56 -24.37
CA THR A 194 -30.30 27.56 -23.89
C THR A 194 -29.28 27.90 -24.97
N ASP A 195 -28.86 29.17 -25.02
CA ASP A 195 -27.74 29.56 -25.87
C ASP A 195 -26.41 28.98 -25.37
N THR A 196 -25.43 28.87 -26.27
CA THR A 196 -24.12 28.26 -25.97
C THR A 196 -23.40 28.93 -24.80
N LYS A 197 -23.51 30.26 -24.65
CA LYS A 197 -22.80 30.98 -23.57
C LYS A 197 -23.42 30.67 -22.21
N LYS A 198 -24.75 30.66 -22.12
CA LYS A 198 -25.46 30.27 -20.89
C LYS A 198 -25.22 28.81 -20.54
N ARG A 199 -25.28 27.90 -21.52
CA ARG A 199 -24.96 26.49 -21.32
C ARG A 199 -23.58 26.31 -20.71
N THR A 200 -22.55 26.91 -21.31
CA THR A 200 -21.18 26.84 -20.78
C THR A 200 -21.08 27.41 -19.37
N HIS A 201 -21.72 28.54 -19.09
CA HIS A 201 -21.73 29.14 -17.76
C HIS A 201 -22.31 28.20 -16.69
N HIS A 202 -23.47 27.59 -16.95
CA HIS A 202 -24.10 26.67 -16.00
C HIS A 202 -23.33 25.38 -15.82
N LEU A 203 -22.78 24.80 -16.89
CA LEU A 203 -21.94 23.59 -16.80
C LEU A 203 -20.73 23.83 -15.88
N VAL A 204 -20.03 24.96 -16.06
CA VAL A 204 -18.89 25.35 -15.21
C VAL A 204 -19.30 25.55 -13.76
N ASP A 205 -20.45 26.17 -13.50
CA ASP A 205 -20.90 26.44 -12.14
C ASP A 205 -21.40 25.19 -11.41
N LEU A 206 -22.06 24.26 -12.11
CA LEU A 206 -22.46 22.96 -11.56
C LEU A 206 -21.22 22.10 -11.27
N GLU A 207 -20.24 22.07 -12.18
CA GLU A 207 -18.96 21.39 -11.98
C GLU A 207 -18.25 21.89 -10.72
N LYS A 208 -18.11 23.22 -10.56
CA LYS A 208 -17.48 23.82 -9.37
C LYS A 208 -18.15 23.40 -8.05
N ARG A 209 -19.48 23.22 -8.05
CA ARG A 209 -20.21 22.77 -6.85
C ARG A 209 -19.84 21.34 -6.50
N VAL A 210 -19.81 20.45 -7.48
CA VAL A 210 -19.38 19.05 -7.29
C VAL A 210 -17.92 18.98 -6.83
N VAL A 211 -17.01 19.74 -7.44
CA VAL A 211 -15.60 19.82 -7.02
C VAL A 211 -15.49 20.30 -5.57
N ASN A 212 -16.27 21.30 -5.18
CA ASN A 212 -16.30 21.81 -3.80
C ASN A 212 -16.83 20.76 -2.80
N ASP A 213 -17.85 19.99 -3.18
CA ASP A 213 -18.37 18.90 -2.35
C ASP A 213 -17.34 17.77 -2.18
N MET A 214 -16.65 17.37 -3.25
CA MET A 214 -15.54 16.43 -3.17
C MET A 214 -14.42 16.94 -2.26
N SER A 215 -14.06 18.22 -2.37
CA SER A 215 -13.03 18.86 -1.55
C SER A 215 -13.40 18.89 -0.06
N LYS A 216 -14.66 19.22 0.29
CA LYS A 216 -15.17 19.11 1.67
C LYS A 216 -15.11 17.69 2.21
N LYS A 217 -15.19 16.70 1.33
CA LYS A 217 -15.01 15.27 1.65
C LYS A 217 -13.55 14.82 1.62
N GLY A 218 -12.60 15.72 1.43
CA GLY A 218 -11.18 15.42 1.46
C GLY A 218 -10.67 14.76 0.17
N TYR A 219 -11.34 14.97 -0.96
CA TYR A 219 -10.98 14.40 -2.27
C TYR A 219 -10.91 15.45 -3.38
N LEU A 220 -10.06 15.19 -4.36
CA LEU A 220 -9.89 16.01 -5.55
C LEU A 220 -9.73 15.09 -6.77
N VAL A 221 -10.28 15.47 -7.92
CA VAL A 221 -9.99 14.82 -9.21
C VAL A 221 -9.44 15.88 -10.15
N ALA A 222 -8.17 15.73 -10.54
CA ALA A 222 -7.45 16.78 -11.27
C ALA A 222 -8.03 17.09 -12.66
N ASP A 223 -8.78 16.17 -13.27
CA ASP A 223 -9.45 16.38 -14.57
C ASP A 223 -10.96 16.22 -14.45
N THR A 224 -11.58 16.82 -13.42
CA THR A 224 -13.05 16.83 -13.33
C THR A 224 -13.61 17.65 -14.48
N LYS A 225 -14.63 17.11 -15.15
CA LYS A 225 -15.36 17.78 -16.21
C LYS A 225 -16.86 17.54 -16.06
N PRO A 226 -17.73 18.35 -16.69
CA PRO A 226 -19.17 18.15 -16.63
C PRO A 226 -19.63 16.77 -17.14
N GLU A 227 -18.89 16.16 -18.06
CA GLU A 227 -19.10 14.80 -18.58
C GLU A 227 -18.95 13.72 -17.48
N HIS A 228 -18.25 14.03 -16.39
CA HIS A 228 -17.97 13.10 -15.29
C HIS A 228 -19.07 13.13 -14.21
N ILE A 229 -20.10 13.97 -14.37
CA ILE A 229 -21.19 14.14 -13.41
C ILE A 229 -22.44 13.53 -14.02
N ILE A 230 -22.92 12.44 -13.42
CA ILE A 230 -24.07 11.66 -13.90
C ILE A 230 -25.29 11.95 -13.02
N ILE A 231 -26.39 12.33 -13.65
CA ILE A 231 -27.72 12.40 -13.05
C ILE A 231 -28.47 11.12 -13.42
N SER A 232 -29.11 10.49 -12.43
CA SER A 232 -29.79 9.21 -12.64
C SER A 232 -30.93 9.33 -13.66
N ALA A 233 -31.25 8.23 -14.33
CA ALA A 233 -32.32 8.20 -15.34
C ALA A 233 -33.66 8.73 -14.82
N ASN A 234 -34.04 8.42 -13.57
CA ASN A 234 -35.28 8.91 -12.96
C ASN A 234 -35.33 10.44 -12.81
N GLU A 235 -34.22 11.06 -12.39
CA GLU A 235 -34.14 12.52 -12.26
C GLU A 235 -34.02 13.19 -13.63
N ALA A 236 -33.35 12.54 -14.59
CA ALA A 236 -33.28 13.01 -15.97
C ALA A 236 -34.68 13.03 -16.64
N GLU A 237 -35.47 11.98 -16.44
CA GLU A 237 -36.85 11.91 -16.94
C GLU A 237 -37.72 13.03 -16.35
N GLN A 238 -37.58 13.32 -15.06
CA GLN A 238 -38.27 14.45 -14.41
C GLN A 238 -37.83 15.80 -14.98
N LEU A 239 -36.54 15.98 -15.25
CA LEU A 239 -36.01 17.19 -15.89
C LEU A 239 -36.59 17.39 -17.29
N ILE A 240 -36.66 16.33 -18.10
CA ILE A 240 -37.21 16.40 -19.46
C ILE A 240 -38.72 16.70 -19.42
N ALA A 241 -39.44 16.13 -18.46
CA ALA A 241 -40.86 16.42 -18.26
C ALA A 241 -41.12 17.90 -17.93
N LYS A 242 -40.29 18.52 -17.07
CA LYS A 242 -40.36 19.95 -16.73
C LYS A 242 -40.15 20.86 -17.95
N GLY A 243 -39.35 20.42 -18.92
CA GLY A 243 -39.13 21.14 -20.19
C GLY A 243 -40.30 21.05 -21.18
N SER A 244 -41.20 20.07 -21.00
CA SER A 244 -42.34 19.82 -21.89
C SER A 244 -43.60 20.62 -21.52
N GLU A 245 -43.57 21.32 -20.39
CA GLU A 245 -44.63 22.23 -19.98
C GLU A 245 -44.64 23.44 -20.94
N GLN A 246 -45.81 23.89 -21.41
CA GLN A 246 -45.95 25.09 -22.25
C GLN A 246 -45.71 26.38 -21.42
N ASN A 247 -44.54 26.48 -20.80
CA ASN A 247 -44.11 27.57 -19.95
C ASN A 247 -42.93 28.29 -20.61
N PRO A 248 -43.02 29.61 -20.86
CA PRO A 248 -41.90 30.41 -21.35
C PRO A 248 -40.62 30.34 -20.49
N GLU A 249 -40.75 29.92 -19.23
CA GLU A 249 -39.65 29.78 -18.26
C GLU A 249 -39.14 28.33 -18.10
N ALA A 250 -39.63 27.39 -18.93
CA ALA A 250 -39.31 25.96 -18.80
C ALA A 250 -37.81 25.67 -18.73
N SER A 251 -36.98 26.33 -19.56
CA SER A 251 -35.52 26.19 -19.51
C SER A 251 -34.93 26.62 -18.16
N MET A 252 -35.45 27.69 -17.55
CA MET A 252 -34.97 28.14 -16.24
C MET A 252 -35.36 27.16 -15.14
N THR A 253 -36.59 26.65 -15.16
CA THR A 253 -37.05 25.63 -14.22
C THR A 253 -36.23 24.35 -14.30
N GLN A 254 -35.83 23.91 -15.51
CA GLN A 254 -34.93 22.76 -15.69
C GLN A 254 -33.54 23.03 -15.09
N ILE A 255 -32.98 24.22 -15.31
CA ILE A 255 -31.68 24.62 -14.77
C ILE A 255 -31.73 24.69 -13.23
N GLU A 256 -32.76 25.32 -12.66
CA GLU A 256 -32.96 25.41 -11.20
C GLU A 256 -33.03 24.01 -10.58
N TYR A 257 -33.77 23.09 -11.21
CA TYR A 257 -33.86 21.71 -10.76
C TYR A 257 -32.51 20.98 -10.81
N LEU A 258 -31.65 21.23 -11.82
CA LEU A 258 -30.27 20.70 -11.81
C LEU A 258 -29.47 21.22 -10.62
N TYR A 259 -29.58 22.51 -10.30
CA TYR A 259 -28.91 23.06 -9.12
C TYR A 259 -29.44 22.45 -7.82
N GLU A 260 -30.74 22.20 -7.71
CA GLU A 260 -31.33 21.51 -6.56
C GLU A 260 -30.75 20.11 -6.39
N LEU A 261 -30.71 19.31 -7.45
CA LEU A 261 -30.12 17.97 -7.43
C LEU A 261 -28.64 18.00 -7.01
N ILE A 262 -27.84 18.90 -7.59
CA ILE A 262 -26.42 19.02 -7.22
C ILE A 262 -26.28 19.44 -5.75
N ASN A 263 -27.03 20.44 -5.29
CA ASN A 263 -26.95 20.91 -3.91
C ASN A 263 -27.45 19.86 -2.89
N ALA A 264 -28.35 18.96 -3.29
CA ALA A 264 -28.82 17.84 -2.49
C ALA A 264 -27.85 16.64 -2.47
N GLY A 265 -26.82 16.63 -3.33
CA GLY A 265 -25.94 15.47 -3.50
C GLY A 265 -26.54 14.36 -4.38
N ASP A 266 -27.56 14.68 -5.18
CA ASP A 266 -28.26 13.74 -6.06
C ASP A 266 -27.62 13.63 -7.45
N TYR A 267 -26.32 13.39 -7.43
CA TYR A 267 -25.49 13.10 -8.60
C TYR A 267 -24.53 11.96 -8.28
N SER A 268 -23.96 11.38 -9.32
CA SER A 268 -22.83 10.46 -9.21
C SER A 268 -21.62 11.01 -9.96
N VAL A 269 -20.44 10.81 -9.41
CA VAL A 269 -19.18 11.12 -10.10
C VAL A 269 -18.60 9.87 -10.75
N VAL A 270 -17.99 10.01 -11.91
CA VAL A 270 -17.25 8.96 -12.63
C VAL A 270 -15.83 9.43 -12.97
N ASP A 271 -15.04 8.53 -13.54
CA ASP A 271 -13.65 8.76 -13.96
C ASP A 271 -12.67 9.12 -12.83
N TYR A 272 -12.11 8.09 -12.20
CA TYR A 272 -11.32 8.22 -10.97
C TYR A 272 -9.80 8.12 -11.19
N GLU A 273 -9.33 8.16 -12.44
CA GLU A 273 -7.91 7.89 -12.76
C GLU A 273 -6.92 8.89 -12.14
N LEU A 274 -7.41 10.07 -11.78
CA LEU A 274 -6.66 11.14 -11.12
C LEU A 274 -7.31 11.56 -9.79
N LEU A 275 -8.06 10.65 -9.16
CA LEU A 275 -8.61 10.84 -7.82
C LEU A 275 -7.47 10.86 -6.78
N LEU A 276 -7.47 11.84 -5.89
CA LEU A 276 -6.47 12.04 -4.84
C LEU A 276 -7.17 12.46 -3.55
N ARG A 277 -6.53 12.19 -2.40
CA ARG A 277 -6.88 12.87 -1.15
C ARG A 277 -6.42 14.33 -1.19
N THR A 278 -7.12 15.22 -0.50
CA THR A 278 -6.58 16.56 -0.21
C THR A 278 -5.32 16.45 0.67
N PRO A 279 -4.39 17.43 0.64
CA PRO A 279 -3.19 17.39 1.49
C PRO A 279 -3.48 17.22 2.99
N ASP A 280 -4.54 17.88 3.49
CA ASP A 280 -4.95 17.78 4.89
C ASP A 280 -5.46 16.37 5.22
N HIS A 281 -6.34 15.82 4.37
CA HIS A 281 -6.84 14.45 4.54
C HIS A 281 -5.71 13.42 4.48
N GLU A 282 -4.78 13.55 3.55
CA GLU A 282 -3.60 12.66 3.44
C GLU A 282 -2.73 12.71 4.70
N SER A 283 -2.49 13.90 5.26
CA SER A 283 -1.74 14.09 6.51
C SER A 283 -2.44 13.42 7.70
N GLU A 284 -3.77 13.58 7.82
CA GLU A 284 -4.56 12.95 8.88
C GLU A 284 -4.55 11.43 8.80
N VAL A 285 -4.72 10.86 7.60
CA VAL A 285 -4.67 9.40 7.36
C VAL A 285 -3.31 8.84 7.78
N GLN A 286 -2.21 9.50 7.41
CA GLN A 286 -0.86 9.09 7.79
C GLN A 286 -0.63 9.15 9.31
N GLN A 287 -1.13 10.18 9.98
CA GLN A 287 -1.01 10.33 11.43
C GLN A 287 -1.82 9.29 12.20
N SER A 288 -3.08 9.06 11.80
CA SER A 288 -3.97 8.07 12.40
C SER A 288 -3.39 6.65 12.31
N ARG A 289 -2.91 6.27 11.13
CA ARG A 289 -2.26 4.97 10.91
C ARG A 289 -0.99 4.81 11.74
N ARG A 290 -0.18 5.85 11.88
CA ARG A 290 0.99 5.81 12.76
C ARG A 290 0.61 5.57 14.22
N HIS A 291 -0.46 6.21 14.70
CA HIS A 291 -0.93 6.03 16.08
C HIS A 291 -1.41 4.59 16.32
N SER A 292 -2.26 4.08 15.43
CA SER A 292 -2.72 2.68 15.43
C SER A 292 -1.54 1.71 15.42
N TYR A 293 -0.53 1.90 14.57
CA TYR A 293 0.68 1.09 14.58
C TYR A 293 1.35 1.06 15.96
N LEU A 294 1.54 2.22 16.61
CA LEU A 294 2.22 2.29 17.90
C LEU A 294 1.43 1.55 19.00
N ASP A 295 0.11 1.67 18.99
CA ASP A 295 -0.78 0.95 19.92
C ASP A 295 -0.72 -0.56 19.70
N HIS A 296 -0.81 -1.01 18.44
CA HIS A 296 -0.67 -2.43 18.11
C HIS A 296 0.73 -2.96 18.44
N GLN A 297 1.78 -2.15 18.28
CA GLN A 297 3.16 -2.55 18.54
C GLN A 297 3.47 -2.72 20.03
N ILE A 298 2.86 -1.89 20.89
CA ILE A 298 2.86 -2.07 22.35
C ILE A 298 2.16 -3.38 22.72
N ASN A 299 1.00 -3.62 22.11
CA ASN A 299 0.17 -4.80 22.36
C ASN A 299 0.49 -5.98 21.44
N ARG A 300 1.70 -6.04 20.87
CA ARG A 300 2.02 -7.01 19.80
C ARG A 300 1.86 -8.46 20.21
N TYR A 301 1.99 -8.79 21.50
CA TYR A 301 1.84 -10.15 22.01
C TYR A 301 0.41 -10.46 22.47
N THR A 302 -0.48 -9.46 22.48
CA THR A 302 -1.91 -9.64 22.72
C THR A 302 -2.56 -10.16 21.44
N PRO A 303 -3.20 -11.35 21.45
CA PRO A 303 -3.82 -11.91 20.26
C PRO A 303 -4.98 -11.05 19.75
N THR A 304 -5.08 -10.91 18.42
CA THR A 304 -6.25 -10.34 17.72
C THR A 304 -6.87 -11.40 16.80
N PRO A 305 -8.11 -11.21 16.30
CA PRO A 305 -8.69 -12.11 15.30
C PRO A 305 -7.78 -12.22 14.07
N VAL A 306 -7.38 -13.44 13.72
CA VAL A 306 -6.50 -13.70 12.58
C VAL A 306 -7.35 -13.85 11.32
N PRO A 307 -7.19 -12.99 10.30
CA PRO A 307 -7.85 -13.14 9.00
C PRO A 307 -7.51 -14.50 8.35
N GLU A 308 -8.41 -15.03 7.51
CA GLU A 308 -8.24 -16.35 6.86
C GLU A 308 -6.95 -16.50 6.04
N HIS A 309 -6.41 -15.40 5.52
CA HIS A 309 -5.18 -15.39 4.73
C HIS A 309 -3.89 -15.31 5.58
N LEU A 310 -4.02 -15.19 6.91
CA LEU A 310 -2.91 -15.14 7.85
C LEU A 310 -2.92 -16.35 8.78
N SER A 311 -1.80 -16.60 9.45
CA SER A 311 -1.67 -17.71 10.39
C SER A 311 -0.73 -17.36 11.53
N ASN A 312 -1.08 -17.79 12.75
CA ASN A 312 -0.15 -17.73 13.86
C ASN A 312 0.85 -18.90 13.75
N MET A 313 2.12 -18.62 14.04
CA MET A 313 3.13 -19.67 14.19
C MET A 313 4.20 -19.25 15.19
N GLU A 314 4.93 -20.23 15.72
CA GLU A 314 6.08 -19.98 16.60
C GLU A 314 7.33 -20.57 15.95
N ILE A 315 8.40 -19.77 15.85
CA ILE A 315 9.69 -20.20 15.32
C ILE A 315 10.74 -19.89 16.37
N LEU A 316 11.43 -20.93 16.86
CA LEU A 316 12.50 -20.82 17.85
C LEU A 316 12.08 -20.02 19.11
N GLY A 317 10.85 -20.23 19.59
CA GLY A 317 10.31 -19.55 20.77
C GLY A 317 9.78 -18.13 20.53
N VAL A 318 9.85 -17.62 19.29
CA VAL A 318 9.30 -16.30 18.94
C VAL A 318 7.95 -16.47 18.24
N PRO A 319 6.87 -15.82 18.72
CA PRO A 319 5.59 -15.84 18.04
C PRO A 319 5.61 -14.92 16.81
N TYR A 320 4.97 -15.38 15.73
CA TYR A 320 4.82 -14.65 14.48
C TYR A 320 3.39 -14.74 13.92
N ILE A 321 2.95 -13.65 13.32
CA ILE A 321 1.90 -13.64 12.30
C ILE A 321 2.56 -13.89 10.95
N PHE A 322 2.19 -14.99 10.31
CA PHE A 322 2.66 -15.38 8.99
C PHE A 322 1.60 -15.10 7.92
N GLY A 323 2.07 -14.68 6.75
CA GLY A 323 1.24 -14.54 5.55
C GLY A 323 2.07 -14.33 4.29
N HIS A 324 1.41 -14.40 3.14
CA HIS A 324 2.02 -14.13 1.85
C HIS A 324 2.03 -12.62 1.56
N ALA A 325 3.17 -12.12 1.11
CA ALA A 325 3.27 -10.80 0.51
C ALA A 325 2.95 -10.93 -1.00
N GLU A 326 1.65 -11.05 -1.30
CA GLU A 326 1.10 -11.34 -2.65
C GLU A 326 1.68 -10.42 -3.73
N SER A 327 1.80 -9.14 -3.40
CA SER A 327 2.43 -8.07 -4.18
C SER A 327 3.84 -8.33 -4.73
N THR A 328 4.55 -9.30 -4.16
CA THR A 328 5.95 -9.59 -4.46
C THR A 328 6.19 -11.08 -4.59
N GLY A 329 5.16 -11.90 -4.36
CA GLY A 329 5.25 -13.36 -4.22
C GLY A 329 6.12 -13.82 -3.06
N GLY A 330 6.36 -12.95 -2.07
CA GLY A 330 7.23 -13.23 -0.91
C GLY A 330 6.47 -13.75 0.31
N HIS A 331 7.19 -14.07 1.37
CA HIS A 331 6.61 -14.49 2.66
C HIS A 331 6.98 -13.47 3.74
N LEU A 332 6.05 -13.17 4.64
CA LEU A 332 6.25 -12.23 5.75
C LEU A 332 5.94 -12.91 7.08
N TRP A 333 6.81 -12.68 8.06
CA TRP A 333 6.60 -13.07 9.46
C TRP A 333 6.72 -11.83 10.32
N VAL A 334 5.63 -11.42 10.96
CA VAL A 334 5.57 -10.26 11.85
C VAL A 334 5.60 -10.73 13.30
N VAL A 335 6.55 -10.22 14.09
CA VAL A 335 6.78 -10.63 15.48
C VAL A 335 5.59 -10.25 16.36
N GLY A 336 4.98 -11.25 17.00
CA GLY A 336 3.84 -11.10 17.90
C GLY A 336 2.67 -12.03 17.56
N ASN A 337 1.57 -11.82 18.28
CA ASN A 337 0.27 -12.47 18.10
C ASN A 337 -0.81 -11.49 17.57
N ASN A 338 -0.45 -10.25 17.30
CA ASN A 338 -1.36 -9.22 16.82
C ASN A 338 -1.35 -9.16 15.28
N ALA A 339 -2.42 -9.67 14.66
CA ALA A 339 -2.58 -9.70 13.20
C ALA A 339 -2.72 -8.32 12.56
N ASP A 340 -3.12 -7.30 13.31
CA ASP A 340 -3.31 -5.92 12.81
C ASP A 340 -1.97 -5.26 12.47
N LEU A 341 -0.84 -5.83 12.94
CA LEU A 341 0.50 -5.37 12.59
C LEU A 341 0.95 -5.81 11.20
N PHE A 342 0.31 -6.83 10.61
CA PHE A 342 0.80 -7.49 9.39
C PHE A 342 0.99 -6.48 8.24
N ASP A 343 -0.04 -5.66 7.99
CA ASP A 343 -0.08 -4.71 6.88
C ASP A 343 0.98 -3.60 6.95
N TYR A 344 1.50 -3.28 8.14
CA TYR A 344 2.53 -2.25 8.34
C TYR A 344 3.92 -2.73 7.88
N PHE A 345 4.15 -4.04 7.88
CA PHE A 345 5.44 -4.65 7.55
C PHE A 345 5.47 -5.33 6.19
N LEU A 346 4.33 -5.37 5.50
CA LEU A 346 4.30 -5.72 4.08
C LEU A 346 5.48 -5.01 3.39
N PRO A 347 6.31 -5.76 2.63
CA PRO A 347 7.59 -5.27 2.10
C PRO A 347 7.43 -3.96 1.36
N GLU A 348 6.23 -3.72 0.93
CA GLU A 348 5.92 -2.70 0.03
C GLU A 348 5.22 -1.50 0.74
N ARG A 349 5.21 -1.48 2.07
CA ARG A 349 5.17 -0.22 2.84
C ARG A 349 6.51 0.52 2.96
N TRP A 350 7.64 -0.15 2.72
CA TRP A 350 8.98 0.37 3.12
C TRP A 350 10.16 0.06 2.18
N ARG A 351 10.07 -0.90 1.26
CA ARG A 351 11.23 -1.28 0.43
C ARG A 351 11.59 -0.26 -0.65
N LYS A 352 10.62 0.56 -1.06
CA LYS A 352 10.78 1.58 -2.12
C LYS A 352 10.65 3.02 -1.60
N THR A 353 10.49 3.20 -0.29
CA THR A 353 10.60 4.52 0.35
C THR A 353 12.06 4.96 0.34
N HIS A 354 12.30 6.28 0.44
CA HIS A 354 13.67 6.78 0.52
C HIS A 354 14.39 6.11 1.70
N ALA A 355 15.52 5.48 1.41
CA ALA A 355 16.29 4.72 2.36
C ALA A 355 17.68 5.34 2.48
N VAL A 356 18.07 5.69 3.70
CA VAL A 356 19.39 6.23 4.01
C VAL A 356 20.22 5.10 4.57
N ARG A 357 21.35 4.79 3.91
CA ARG A 357 22.32 3.83 4.46
C ARG A 357 22.88 4.39 5.75
N LEU A 358 22.82 3.59 6.81
CA LEU A 358 23.38 3.95 8.11
C LEU A 358 24.90 3.73 8.11
N PRO A 359 25.67 4.55 8.86
CA PRO A 359 27.10 4.33 9.03
C PRO A 359 27.39 2.93 9.59
N GLY A 360 28.49 2.32 9.13
CA GLY A 360 28.92 1.00 9.60
C GLY A 360 29.45 0.09 8.49
N SER A 361 29.90 -1.10 8.90
CA SER A 361 30.40 -2.15 8.00
C SER A 361 29.29 -2.85 7.23
N ARG A 362 28.10 -2.99 7.84
CA ARG A 362 26.93 -3.65 7.24
C ARG A 362 26.05 -2.69 6.44
N GLU A 363 25.35 -3.25 5.47
CA GLU A 363 24.36 -2.52 4.65
C GLU A 363 23.01 -2.44 5.39
N ILE A 364 22.97 -1.63 6.45
CA ILE A 364 21.75 -1.31 7.19
C ILE A 364 21.16 -0.03 6.63
N TYR A 365 19.84 -0.02 6.43
CA TYR A 365 19.12 1.11 5.86
C TYR A 365 18.06 1.62 6.82
N TYR A 366 18.03 2.93 7.05
CA TYR A 366 16.94 3.63 7.69
C TYR A 366 15.90 4.05 6.66
N THR A 367 14.63 3.88 6.98
CA THR A 367 13.54 4.42 6.17
C THR A 367 12.35 4.84 7.02
N ILE A 368 11.52 5.71 6.45
CA ILE A 368 10.20 6.06 6.97
C ILE A 368 9.19 5.40 6.03
N THR A 369 8.35 4.52 6.56
CA THR A 369 7.28 3.88 5.78
C THR A 369 6.21 4.90 5.39
N LYS A 370 5.31 4.51 4.51
CA LYS A 370 4.16 5.36 4.16
C LYS A 370 3.21 5.67 5.31
N ASP A 371 3.16 4.78 6.29
CA ASP A 371 2.37 4.97 7.51
C ASP A 371 3.19 5.76 8.56
N ASN A 372 4.23 6.49 8.12
CA ASN A 372 5.13 7.30 8.93
C ASN A 372 5.81 6.53 10.08
N VAL A 373 6.03 5.22 9.87
CA VAL A 373 6.75 4.34 10.80
C VAL A 373 8.22 4.38 10.49
N ARG A 374 9.06 4.57 11.51
CA ARG A 374 10.52 4.60 11.36
C ARG A 374 11.09 3.20 11.52
N LEU A 375 11.71 2.67 10.47
CA LEU A 375 12.27 1.32 10.43
C LEU A 375 13.76 1.35 10.10
N ALA A 376 14.47 0.32 10.56
CA ALA A 376 15.79 -0.05 10.10
C ALA A 376 15.72 -1.46 9.51
N TRP A 377 16.23 -1.67 8.30
CA TRP A 377 16.23 -2.99 7.67
C TRP A 377 17.60 -3.33 7.09
N GLU A 378 17.91 -4.62 7.04
CA GLU A 378 19.15 -5.16 6.47
C GLU A 378 18.88 -6.51 5.80
N THR A 379 19.68 -6.84 4.78
CA THR A 379 19.63 -8.16 4.15
C THR A 379 20.39 -9.16 5.02
N SER A 380 19.75 -10.28 5.35
CA SER A 380 20.39 -11.35 6.12
C SER A 380 21.49 -12.03 5.29
N CYS A 381 22.66 -12.17 5.88
CA CYS A 381 23.81 -12.88 5.31
C CYS A 381 23.73 -14.41 5.50
N VAL A 382 22.54 -14.97 5.77
CA VAL A 382 22.39 -16.42 5.98
C VAL A 382 22.86 -17.21 4.75
N GLY A 383 23.80 -18.13 4.98
CA GLY A 383 24.42 -18.93 3.93
C GLY A 383 25.62 -18.30 3.24
N GLU A 384 26.02 -17.11 3.65
CA GLU A 384 27.29 -16.51 3.23
C GLU A 384 28.47 -17.08 4.02
N MET A 385 29.64 -17.01 3.40
CA MET A 385 30.91 -17.44 4.00
C MET A 385 31.99 -16.44 3.57
N PRO A 386 32.33 -15.45 4.42
CA PRO A 386 33.36 -14.48 4.15
C PRO A 386 34.72 -15.15 3.92
N HIS A 387 35.49 -14.63 2.96
CA HIS A 387 36.86 -15.02 2.70
C HIS A 387 37.81 -14.29 3.64
N LYS A 388 39.01 -14.85 3.88
CA LYS A 388 40.04 -14.25 4.77
C LYS A 388 40.44 -12.81 4.43
N LYS A 389 40.16 -12.34 3.22
CA LYS A 389 40.48 -10.99 2.75
C LYS A 389 39.32 -10.01 2.95
N ASP A 390 38.14 -10.50 3.32
CA ASP A 390 36.95 -9.69 3.49
C ASP A 390 37.04 -8.97 4.85
N PRO A 391 36.67 -7.68 4.94
CA PRO A 391 36.71 -6.90 6.19
C PRO A 391 35.92 -7.53 7.35
N ASP A 392 34.89 -8.32 7.03
CA ASP A 392 34.00 -8.96 7.99
C ASP A 392 34.42 -10.40 8.33
N TYR A 393 35.60 -10.84 7.88
CA TYR A 393 36.10 -12.17 8.21
C TYR A 393 36.46 -12.31 9.69
N ASP A 394 35.93 -13.36 10.31
CA ASP A 394 36.37 -13.82 11.62
C ASP A 394 36.44 -15.37 11.66
N PRO A 395 37.47 -15.98 12.30
CA PRO A 395 37.54 -17.43 12.46
C PRO A 395 36.30 -18.07 13.08
N LEU A 396 35.58 -17.36 13.96
CA LEU A 396 34.33 -17.82 14.56
C LEU A 396 33.20 -17.93 13.54
N ILE A 397 33.12 -17.03 12.54
CA ILE A 397 32.14 -17.12 11.45
C ILE A 397 32.40 -18.40 10.64
N ARG A 398 33.67 -18.71 10.35
CA ARG A 398 34.01 -19.97 9.68
C ARG A 398 33.63 -21.19 10.52
N LYS A 399 33.85 -21.12 11.84
CA LYS A 399 33.56 -22.22 12.77
C LYS A 399 32.05 -22.46 12.93
N TYR A 400 31.25 -21.42 13.13
CA TYR A 400 29.84 -21.54 13.52
C TYR A 400 28.84 -21.17 12.41
N GLY A 401 29.26 -20.37 11.45
CA GLY A 401 28.38 -19.83 10.39
C GLY A 401 27.71 -18.54 10.83
N ILE A 402 26.95 -17.96 9.90
CA ILE A 402 26.11 -16.80 10.17
C ILE A 402 24.72 -17.31 10.59
N ASN A 403 24.13 -16.67 11.60
CA ASN A 403 22.79 -17.01 12.07
C ASN A 403 21.75 -16.75 10.98
N SER A 404 20.68 -17.54 10.99
CA SER A 404 19.49 -17.25 10.20
C SER A 404 18.75 -16.03 10.77
N PRO A 405 17.91 -15.34 9.98
CA PRO A 405 17.11 -14.22 10.49
C PRO A 405 16.19 -14.63 11.65
N PHE A 406 15.75 -15.89 11.69
CA PHE A 406 14.93 -16.44 12.77
C PHE A 406 15.75 -16.65 14.05
N GLU A 407 16.98 -17.17 13.94
CA GLU A 407 17.90 -17.29 15.08
C GLU A 407 18.27 -15.90 15.63
N GLU A 408 18.55 -14.92 14.76
CA GLU A 408 18.83 -13.55 15.20
C GLU A 408 17.67 -12.95 16.00
N PHE A 409 16.43 -13.21 15.58
CA PHE A 409 15.24 -12.71 16.26
C PHE A 409 14.99 -13.44 17.57
N ALA A 410 15.18 -14.76 17.62
CA ALA A 410 15.10 -15.54 18.85
C ALA A 410 16.13 -15.09 19.89
N ILE A 411 17.39 -14.92 19.48
CA ILE A 411 18.45 -14.42 20.37
C ILE A 411 18.10 -13.02 20.88
N ALA A 412 17.66 -12.11 20.01
CA ALA A 412 17.28 -10.76 20.44
C ALA A 412 16.07 -10.76 21.38
N HIS A 413 15.11 -11.66 21.17
CA HIS A 413 13.94 -11.84 22.02
C HIS A 413 14.35 -12.34 23.41
N ASP A 414 15.18 -13.39 23.48
CA ASP A 414 15.70 -13.96 24.73
C ASP A 414 16.55 -12.97 25.51
N LEU A 415 17.47 -12.27 24.84
CA LEU A 415 18.28 -11.24 25.46
C LEU A 415 17.43 -10.12 26.06
N THR A 416 16.38 -9.70 25.34
CA THR A 416 15.46 -8.67 25.83
C THR A 416 14.71 -9.15 27.07
N ALA A 417 14.27 -10.42 27.11
CA ALA A 417 13.65 -11.03 28.29
C ALA A 417 14.61 -11.08 29.51
N MET A 418 15.92 -11.14 29.27
CA MET A 418 16.98 -11.05 30.29
C MET A 418 17.41 -9.61 30.61
N ASN A 419 16.66 -8.58 30.21
CA ASN A 419 17.00 -7.16 30.35
C ASN A 419 18.31 -6.73 29.64
N ILE A 420 18.71 -7.46 28.61
CA ILE A 420 19.77 -7.05 27.68
C ILE A 420 19.10 -6.49 26.43
N LEU A 421 18.90 -5.16 26.43
CA LEU A 421 18.19 -4.46 25.37
C LEU A 421 18.86 -4.65 24.00
N CYS A 422 18.05 -5.07 23.02
CA CYS A 422 18.41 -5.21 21.62
C CYS A 422 17.57 -4.27 20.75
N ALA A 423 18.03 -4.01 19.52
CA ALA A 423 17.21 -3.31 18.53
C ALA A 423 15.89 -4.06 18.27
N TYR A 424 14.77 -3.33 18.29
CA TYR A 424 13.43 -3.93 18.30
C TYR A 424 13.18 -4.80 17.09
N VAL A 425 13.02 -6.10 17.29
CA VAL A 425 12.64 -7.04 16.22
C VAL A 425 11.18 -6.81 15.83
N ARG A 426 10.91 -6.68 14.53
CA ARG A 426 9.56 -6.37 14.02
C ARG A 426 9.06 -7.42 13.06
N ALA A 427 9.81 -7.70 12.01
CA ALA A 427 9.39 -8.63 10.99
C ALA A 427 10.57 -9.21 10.20
N ILE A 428 10.35 -10.35 9.58
CA ILE A 428 11.24 -10.99 8.62
C ILE A 428 10.49 -11.08 7.31
N TYR A 429 11.13 -10.70 6.20
CA TYR A 429 10.56 -10.80 4.87
C TYR A 429 11.45 -11.66 3.96
N MET A 430 10.90 -12.72 3.38
CA MET A 430 11.54 -13.53 2.34
C MET A 430 11.11 -13.00 0.96
N THR A 431 12.07 -12.72 0.10
CA THR A 431 11.79 -12.22 -1.25
C THR A 431 11.12 -13.26 -2.14
N GLY A 432 10.08 -12.87 -2.89
CA GLY A 432 9.47 -13.74 -3.91
C GLY A 432 10.27 -13.87 -5.22
N SER A 433 11.36 -13.11 -5.38
CA SER A 433 12.37 -13.33 -6.43
C SER A 433 13.42 -14.35 -6.00
N THR A 434 13.99 -15.09 -6.96
CA THR A 434 15.12 -15.98 -6.71
C THR A 434 16.40 -15.16 -6.48
N LYS A 435 17.20 -15.58 -5.51
CA LYS A 435 18.53 -15.05 -5.23
C LYS A 435 19.48 -15.38 -6.39
N ILE A 436 20.35 -14.43 -6.74
CA ILE A 436 21.32 -14.59 -7.83
C ILE A 436 22.54 -15.39 -7.34
N GLU A 437 23.01 -15.11 -6.14
CA GLU A 437 24.20 -15.73 -5.56
C GLU A 437 23.88 -17.08 -4.93
N LYS A 438 24.79 -18.05 -5.10
CA LYS A 438 24.65 -19.35 -4.43
C LYS A 438 25.08 -19.26 -2.97
N SER A 439 24.28 -19.80 -2.07
CA SER A 439 24.66 -19.99 -0.67
C SER A 439 25.84 -20.97 -0.56
N LYS A 440 26.91 -20.52 0.10
CA LYS A 440 28.15 -21.29 0.31
C LYS A 440 28.11 -22.12 1.60
N ASP A 441 27.38 -21.63 2.60
CA ASP A 441 27.17 -22.32 3.87
C ASP A 441 25.75 -22.86 3.94
N LEU A 442 25.60 -24.19 4.02
CA LEU A 442 24.29 -24.84 4.01
C LEU A 442 23.80 -25.20 5.42
N ARG A 443 24.63 -25.04 6.46
CA ARG A 443 24.36 -25.56 7.81
C ARG A 443 23.02 -25.12 8.38
N ARG A 444 22.66 -23.84 8.22
CA ARG A 444 21.37 -23.31 8.72
C ARG A 444 20.17 -23.80 7.93
N TYR A 445 20.31 -23.98 6.62
CA TYR A 445 19.26 -24.57 5.79
C TYR A 445 19.03 -26.03 6.18
N ASP A 446 20.10 -26.78 6.47
CA ASP A 446 20.00 -28.17 6.90
C ASP A 446 19.43 -28.30 8.33
N SER A 447 19.87 -27.46 9.26
CA SER A 447 19.44 -27.53 10.66
C SER A 447 18.00 -27.06 10.88
N HIS A 448 17.47 -26.18 10.02
CA HIS A 448 16.10 -25.65 10.11
C HIS A 448 15.16 -26.22 9.02
N LYS A 449 15.58 -27.27 8.29
CA LYS A 449 14.81 -27.84 7.17
C LYS A 449 13.41 -28.32 7.58
N ASP A 450 13.27 -28.74 8.85
CA ASP A 450 12.04 -29.32 9.41
C ASP A 450 11.15 -28.25 10.08
N ILE A 451 11.58 -26.97 10.09
CA ILE A 451 10.73 -25.86 10.50
C ILE A 451 9.94 -25.41 9.27
N LEU A 452 8.65 -25.69 9.28
CA LEU A 452 7.76 -25.50 8.14
C LEU A 452 6.80 -24.33 8.39
N ASN A 453 6.47 -23.62 7.33
CA ASN A 453 5.35 -22.70 7.28
C ASN A 453 4.02 -23.47 7.29
N PRO A 454 2.89 -22.81 7.55
CA PRO A 454 1.55 -23.39 7.43
C PRO A 454 1.23 -24.02 6.07
N ASP A 455 1.86 -23.54 4.99
CA ASP A 455 1.76 -24.10 3.63
C ASP A 455 2.62 -25.38 3.43
N GLY A 456 3.33 -25.84 4.46
CA GLY A 456 4.22 -26.99 4.43
C GLY A 456 5.61 -26.71 3.83
N SER A 457 5.89 -25.49 3.36
CA SER A 457 7.20 -25.13 2.83
C SER A 457 8.21 -24.77 3.93
N PRO A 458 9.51 -25.05 3.77
CA PRO A 458 10.51 -24.67 4.77
C PRO A 458 10.59 -23.15 4.99
N VAL A 459 10.82 -22.73 6.24
CA VAL A 459 11.02 -21.31 6.58
C VAL A 459 12.28 -20.73 5.94
N LEU A 460 13.33 -21.56 5.76
CA LEU A 460 14.58 -21.21 5.07
C LEU A 460 14.70 -21.89 3.70
N LYS A 461 14.73 -21.07 2.64
CA LYS A 461 14.90 -21.50 1.24
C LYS A 461 16.22 -20.99 0.70
N LYS A 462 17.06 -21.91 0.20
CA LYS A 462 18.43 -21.65 -0.27
C LYS A 462 18.52 -20.70 -1.48
N ASP A 463 17.42 -20.57 -2.21
CA ASP A 463 17.30 -19.80 -3.45
C ASP A 463 16.63 -18.45 -3.21
N ARG A 464 16.49 -18.00 -1.95
CA ARG A 464 15.78 -16.78 -1.57
C ARG A 464 16.64 -15.87 -0.69
N ASN A 465 16.38 -14.57 -0.77
CA ASN A 465 16.95 -13.59 0.14
C ASN A 465 15.98 -13.30 1.28
N TYR A 466 16.53 -12.95 2.43
CA TYR A 466 15.79 -12.59 3.63
C TYR A 466 16.17 -11.19 4.06
N ILE A 467 15.17 -10.39 4.45
CA ILE A 467 15.35 -9.05 4.97
C ILE A 467 14.80 -9.02 6.39
N THR A 468 15.63 -8.60 7.34
CA THR A 468 15.21 -8.38 8.73
C THR A 468 14.79 -6.94 8.89
N ILE A 469 13.61 -6.74 9.47
CA ILE A 469 13.01 -5.43 9.73
C ILE A 469 13.02 -5.21 11.24
N ARG A 470 13.65 -4.12 11.66
CA ARG A 470 13.76 -3.67 13.04
C ARG A 470 13.13 -2.29 13.20
N GLY A 471 12.64 -1.99 14.40
CA GLY A 471 12.21 -0.63 14.75
C GLY A 471 13.42 0.29 14.78
N TYR A 472 13.33 1.46 14.15
CA TYR A 472 14.38 2.45 14.26
C TYR A 472 14.49 2.95 15.71
N TYR A 473 15.67 2.87 16.30
CA TYR A 473 15.85 3.29 17.68
C TYR A 473 15.78 4.82 17.80
N ASN A 474 14.78 5.31 18.50
CA ASN A 474 14.52 6.72 18.80
C ASN A 474 13.88 6.86 20.20
N GLY A 475 14.17 5.90 21.07
CA GLY A 475 13.59 5.71 22.39
C GLY A 475 12.84 4.37 22.55
N PRO A 476 12.41 4.04 23.79
CA PRO A 476 11.51 2.92 24.07
C PRO A 476 10.16 3.05 23.36
N ASP A 477 9.62 1.95 22.83
CA ASP A 477 8.32 1.94 22.10
C ASP A 477 7.19 2.62 22.90
N HIS A 478 7.08 2.33 24.19
CA HIS A 478 6.06 2.91 25.06
C HIS A 478 6.20 4.43 25.25
N TRP A 479 7.43 4.95 25.15
CA TRP A 479 7.71 6.38 25.23
C TRP A 479 7.40 7.06 23.91
N VAL A 480 7.84 6.46 22.79
CA VAL A 480 7.59 6.95 21.43
C VAL A 480 6.09 7.03 21.14
N ALA A 481 5.30 6.04 21.59
CA ALA A 481 3.85 6.02 21.44
C ALA A 481 3.13 7.19 22.11
N ARG A 482 3.68 7.73 23.20
CA ARG A 482 3.07 8.83 23.98
C ARG A 482 3.51 10.21 23.52
N GLN A 483 4.47 10.29 22.59
CA GLN A 483 5.11 11.53 22.22
C GLN A 483 4.59 12.07 20.89
N THR A 484 4.10 13.31 20.90
CA THR A 484 3.70 14.06 19.70
C THR A 484 4.81 14.97 19.17
N GLY A 485 5.85 15.20 19.98
CA GLY A 485 6.99 16.06 19.67
C GLY A 485 8.24 15.34 19.13
N ARG A 486 9.39 16.03 19.21
CA ARG A 486 10.67 15.51 18.73
C ARG A 486 11.10 14.29 19.57
N LEU A 487 11.41 13.20 18.87
CA LEU A 487 11.90 11.93 19.44
C LEU A 487 13.40 12.00 19.71
N TYR A 488 13.92 11.04 20.50
CA TYR A 488 15.36 10.94 20.72
C TYR A 488 16.11 10.71 19.41
N GLU A 489 17.29 11.32 19.30
CA GLU A 489 18.23 11.02 18.24
C GLU A 489 19.04 9.79 18.63
N ARG A 490 19.33 8.93 17.65
CA ARG A 490 20.24 7.80 17.87
C ARG A 490 21.67 8.23 17.62
N VAL A 491 22.59 7.68 18.40
CA VAL A 491 24.02 7.72 18.10
C VAL A 491 24.63 6.37 18.46
N ASP A 492 25.51 5.84 17.61
CA ASP A 492 26.31 4.68 18.00
C ASP A 492 27.58 5.11 18.75
N LEU A 493 28.27 4.19 19.44
CA LEU A 493 29.44 4.57 20.24
C LEU A 493 30.62 5.08 19.40
N THR A 494 30.75 4.67 18.13
CA THR A 494 31.78 5.20 17.24
C THR A 494 31.46 6.66 16.89
N ASP A 495 30.23 6.96 16.53
CA ASP A 495 29.78 8.31 16.23
C ASP A 495 29.79 9.21 17.47
N ALA A 496 29.44 8.68 18.65
CA ALA A 496 29.49 9.42 19.90
C ALA A 496 30.92 9.87 20.24
N MET A 497 31.89 8.99 20.01
CA MET A 497 33.31 9.32 20.16
C MET A 497 33.75 10.38 19.13
N ASN A 498 33.37 10.22 17.86
CA ASN A 498 33.71 11.17 16.80
C ASN A 498 33.09 12.56 17.03
N LYS A 499 31.90 12.62 17.63
CA LYS A 499 31.20 13.87 18.00
C LYS A 499 31.70 14.46 19.34
N GLY A 500 32.63 13.80 20.02
CA GLY A 500 33.14 14.23 21.33
C GLY A 500 32.14 14.13 22.48
N LEU A 501 31.09 13.30 22.33
CA LEU A 501 30.08 13.05 23.36
C LEU A 501 30.58 12.07 24.43
N LEU A 502 31.49 11.16 24.05
CA LEU A 502 32.20 10.25 24.94
C LEU A 502 33.68 10.18 24.53
N ASP A 503 34.56 9.93 25.49
CA ASP A 503 35.95 9.58 25.17
C ASP A 503 36.10 8.09 24.83
N ALA A 504 37.27 7.73 24.29
CA ALA A 504 37.55 6.37 23.85
C ALA A 504 37.55 5.35 25.01
N GLU A 505 37.95 5.76 26.21
CA GLU A 505 38.01 4.87 27.38
C GLU A 505 36.60 4.50 27.86
N HIS A 506 35.71 5.49 27.95
CA HIS A 506 34.29 5.29 28.27
C HIS A 506 33.59 4.43 27.21
N CYS A 507 33.81 4.69 25.91
CA CYS A 507 33.23 3.86 24.85
C CYS A 507 33.67 2.40 24.95
N MET A 508 34.95 2.13 25.18
CA MET A 508 35.46 0.76 25.32
C MET A 508 34.94 0.07 26.59
N SER A 509 34.81 0.81 27.69
CA SER A 509 34.21 0.32 28.93
C SER A 509 32.75 -0.12 28.73
N LEU A 510 31.95 0.64 27.97
CA LEU A 510 30.57 0.28 27.64
C LEU A 510 30.49 -0.99 26.79
N VAL A 511 31.38 -1.14 25.80
CA VAL A 511 31.49 -2.36 24.97
C VAL A 511 31.81 -3.58 25.84
N GLU A 512 32.84 -3.51 26.69
CA GLU A 512 33.22 -4.64 27.54
C GLU A 512 32.16 -4.97 28.59
N ARG A 513 31.48 -3.96 29.14
CA ARG A 513 30.34 -4.19 30.02
C ARG A 513 29.24 -4.96 29.31
N LYS A 514 28.94 -4.65 28.04
CA LYS A 514 27.93 -5.39 27.28
C LYS A 514 28.40 -6.82 26.97
N LYS A 515 29.66 -7.02 26.57
CA LYS A 515 30.22 -8.36 26.34
C LYS A 515 30.15 -9.24 27.59
N ASN A 516 30.46 -8.68 28.76
CA ASN A 516 30.34 -9.39 30.03
C ASN A 516 28.89 -9.77 30.34
N LYS A 517 27.92 -8.88 30.09
CA LYS A 517 26.48 -9.21 30.23
C LYS A 517 26.07 -10.36 29.29
N LEU A 518 26.51 -10.33 28.03
CA LEU A 518 26.24 -11.40 27.07
C LEU A 518 26.82 -12.73 27.55
N LYS A 519 28.08 -12.73 28.00
CA LYS A 519 28.75 -13.92 28.53
C LYS A 519 28.04 -14.50 29.76
N MET A 520 27.59 -13.65 30.69
CA MET A 520 26.79 -14.07 31.85
C MET A 520 25.44 -14.68 31.45
N ALA A 521 24.85 -14.20 30.35
CA ALA A 521 23.64 -14.74 29.76
C ALA A 521 23.88 -16.00 28.89
N GLY A 522 25.13 -16.48 28.77
CA GLY A 522 25.48 -17.68 28.00
C GLY A 522 25.75 -17.43 26.51
N TYR A 523 25.87 -16.17 26.08
CA TYR A 523 26.10 -15.78 24.69
C TYR A 523 27.56 -15.40 24.41
N GLU A 524 28.05 -15.78 23.24
CA GLU A 524 29.39 -15.41 22.75
C GLU A 524 29.34 -14.03 22.07
N GLY A 525 29.70 -12.99 22.81
CA GLY A 525 29.65 -11.59 22.36
C GLY A 525 31.00 -11.01 21.90
N SER A 526 32.05 -11.81 21.76
CA SER A 526 33.41 -11.29 21.45
C SER A 526 33.51 -10.44 20.19
N LEU A 527 32.65 -10.67 19.20
CA LEU A 527 32.60 -9.92 17.93
C LEU A 527 31.88 -8.57 18.01
N LEU A 528 31.30 -8.21 19.16
CA LEU A 528 30.59 -6.95 19.37
C LEU A 528 31.56 -5.75 19.23
N LYS A 529 31.22 -4.80 18.35
CA LYS A 529 31.99 -3.58 18.05
C LYS A 529 31.28 -2.34 18.59
N PRO A 530 31.97 -1.20 18.74
CA PRO A 530 31.34 0.03 19.24
C PRO A 530 30.13 0.51 18.40
N HIS A 531 30.18 0.37 17.07
CA HIS A 531 29.06 0.76 16.19
C HIS A 531 27.81 -0.13 16.31
N ASP A 532 27.91 -1.28 16.99
CA ASP A 532 26.76 -2.16 17.25
C ASP A 532 25.94 -1.70 18.47
N LEU A 533 26.46 -0.75 19.25
CA LEU A 533 25.83 -0.24 20.46
C LEU A 533 25.26 1.16 20.23
N LEU A 534 23.95 1.28 20.44
CA LEU A 534 23.18 2.50 20.25
C LEU A 534 22.89 3.18 21.58
N MET A 535 22.96 4.52 21.58
CA MET A 535 22.56 5.40 22.67
C MET A 535 21.50 6.40 22.22
N SER A 536 20.79 6.97 23.18
CA SER A 536 19.81 8.03 22.96
C SER A 536 20.41 9.39 23.27
N ILE A 537 20.17 10.36 22.39
CA ILE A 537 20.44 11.78 22.62
C ILE A 537 19.11 12.51 22.78
N ASP A 538 19.00 13.34 23.82
CA ASP A 538 17.84 14.18 24.08
C ASP A 538 17.77 15.42 23.16
N GLN A 539 16.78 16.28 23.39
CA GLN A 539 16.56 17.46 22.56
C GLN A 539 17.65 18.54 22.74
N ASP A 540 18.38 18.50 23.85
CA ASP A 540 19.47 19.41 24.17
C ASP A 540 20.83 18.90 23.67
N GLY A 541 20.86 17.77 22.97
CA GLY A 541 22.08 17.15 22.47
C GLY A 541 22.84 16.37 23.54
N LYS A 542 22.22 16.04 24.68
CA LYS A 542 22.86 15.30 25.77
C LYS A 542 22.52 13.82 25.72
N ILE A 543 23.47 13.00 26.16
CA ILE A 543 23.27 11.57 26.33
C ILE A 543 22.22 11.34 27.42
N VAL A 544 21.21 10.54 27.10
CA VAL A 544 20.22 10.08 28.07
C VAL A 544 20.87 9.02 28.96
N MET A 545 20.80 9.21 30.27
CA MET A 545 21.37 8.28 31.25
C MET A 545 20.29 7.39 31.86
N ASP A 546 20.66 6.16 32.20
CA ASP A 546 19.82 5.24 32.98
C ASP A 546 19.74 5.67 34.47
N ALA A 547 18.94 4.95 35.25
CA ALA A 547 18.75 5.22 36.69
C ALA A 547 20.03 5.09 37.54
N HIS A 548 21.10 4.53 36.97
CA HIS A 548 22.40 4.36 37.61
C HIS A 548 23.44 5.35 37.06
N GLY A 549 23.03 6.31 36.22
CA GLY A 549 23.92 7.31 35.62
C GLY A 549 24.77 6.77 34.48
N ILE A 550 24.36 5.66 33.84
CA ILE A 550 25.08 5.06 32.72
C ILE A 550 24.38 5.41 31.39
N PRO A 551 25.13 5.78 30.34
CA PRO A 551 24.60 6.01 28.99
C PRO A 551 23.76 4.89 28.37
#